data_AF-A0A257AII6-F1
#
_entry.id   AF-A0A257AII6-F1
#
_cell.length_a   1.000
_cell.length_b   1.000
_cell.length_c   1.000
_cell.angle_alpha   90.00
_cell.angle_beta   90.00
_cell.angle_gamma   90.00
#
_symmetry.space_group_name_H-M   'P 1'
#
loop_
_entity.id
_entity.type
_entity.pdbx_description
1 polymer ?
#
loop_
_entity_poly.entity_id
_entity_poly.type
_entity_poly.pdbx_seq_one_letter_code
_entity_poly.pdbx_strand_id
1 'polypeptide(L)'
;MAWKEWIWILIPLAIASVIILYVAATSHPEEIRCPRCGGRNVWTPLRTNDENYKWNCLECGHRWREKYKDRMFRDWYDHRIEIVRDAVFLYISSNHPDAGSFIPHNISSAAWKELVEMRTGGITYIYEAYGWMVNVIEFTTPEVRYLLTADFSITRISNQIGIMHRIIWEGEFLNSGKIIENKYIHAF
;
A
#
# COMPACT_ATOMS: atom_id res chain seq x y z
N MET A 1 -10.01 -13.51 59.74
CA MET A 1 -11.12 -14.11 58.98
C MET A 1 -11.41 -13.36 57.67
N ALA A 2 -10.41 -12.69 57.06
CA ALA A 2 -10.61 -11.85 55.87
C ALA A 2 -10.20 -12.54 54.54
N TRP A 3 -9.29 -13.52 54.57
CA TRP A 3 -8.77 -14.21 53.38
C TRP A 3 -9.88 -14.81 52.49
N LYS A 4 -10.91 -15.42 53.09
CA LYS A 4 -11.96 -16.13 52.34
C LYS A 4 -12.77 -15.22 51.42
N GLU A 5 -12.85 -13.92 51.71
CA GLU A 5 -13.59 -12.97 50.87
C GLU A 5 -12.79 -12.52 49.63
N TRP A 6 -11.46 -12.48 49.72
CA TRP A 6 -10.59 -12.12 48.60
C TRP A 6 -10.54 -13.21 47.52
N ILE A 7 -10.77 -14.48 47.88
CA ILE A 7 -10.78 -15.61 46.93
C ILE A 7 -11.85 -15.39 45.85
N TRP A 8 -13.03 -14.89 46.22
CA TRP A 8 -14.13 -14.67 45.28
C TRP A 8 -13.88 -13.50 44.32
N ILE A 9 -12.93 -12.62 44.63
CA ILE A 9 -12.53 -11.49 43.78
C ILE A 9 -11.35 -11.87 42.86
N LEU A 10 -10.41 -12.68 43.35
CA LEU A 10 -9.21 -13.07 42.59
C LEU A 10 -9.50 -14.08 41.47
N ILE A 11 -10.47 -14.98 41.66
CA ILE A 11 -10.87 -15.96 40.65
C ILE A 11 -11.38 -15.29 39.35
N PRO A 12 -12.36 -14.36 39.38
CA PRO A 12 -12.82 -13.70 38.15
C PRO A 12 -11.74 -12.82 37.50
N LEU A 13 -10.84 -12.21 38.28
CA LEU A 13 -9.69 -11.47 37.74
C LEU A 13 -8.72 -12.38 36.98
N ALA A 14 -8.39 -13.55 37.54
CA ALA A 14 -7.55 -14.53 36.87
C ALA A 14 -8.21 -15.03 35.57
N ILE A 15 -9.50 -15.36 35.61
CA ILE A 15 -10.27 -15.78 34.43
C ILE A 15 -10.29 -14.66 33.37
N ALA A 16 -10.58 -13.42 33.76
CA ALA A 16 -10.56 -12.28 32.84
C ALA A 16 -9.17 -12.08 32.21
N SER A 17 -8.09 -12.22 32.98
CA SER A 17 -6.73 -12.10 32.45
C SER A 17 -6.40 -13.17 31.40
N VAL A 18 -6.85 -14.42 31.62
CA VAL A 18 -6.66 -15.52 30.67
C VAL A 18 -7.48 -15.28 29.40
N ILE A 19 -8.72 -14.79 29.53
CA ILE A 19 -9.57 -14.45 28.37
C ILE A 19 -8.93 -13.32 27.55
N ILE A 20 -8.44 -12.26 28.20
CA ILE A 20 -7.77 -11.13 27.51
C ILE A 20 -6.53 -11.62 26.77
N LEU A 21 -5.69 -12.45 27.41
CA LEU A 21 -4.50 -13.03 26.78
C LEU A 21 -4.86 -13.93 25.60
N TYR A 22 -5.90 -14.75 25.72
CA TYR A 22 -6.38 -15.60 24.64
C TYR A 22 -6.95 -14.80 23.47
N VAL A 23 -7.74 -13.75 23.74
CA VAL A 23 -8.27 -12.84 22.71
C VAL A 23 -7.13 -12.10 22.01
N ALA A 24 -6.15 -11.58 22.75
CA ALA A 24 -4.99 -10.91 22.16
C ALA A 24 -4.12 -11.87 21.33
N ALA A 25 -4.01 -13.14 21.73
CA ALA A 25 -3.29 -14.16 20.98
C ALA A 25 -4.04 -14.64 19.72
N THR A 26 -5.37 -14.51 19.68
CA THR A 26 -6.22 -14.96 18.57
C THR A 26 -6.66 -13.83 17.65
N SER A 27 -6.53 -12.57 18.10
CA SER A 27 -6.70 -11.38 17.28
C SER A 27 -5.57 -11.29 16.28
N HIS A 28 -5.77 -11.90 15.10
CA HIS A 28 -4.92 -11.59 13.96
C HIS A 28 -5.29 -10.19 13.47
N PRO A 29 -4.31 -9.36 13.12
CA PRO A 29 -4.61 -8.11 12.45
C PRO A 29 -5.45 -8.41 11.20
N GLU A 30 -6.48 -7.61 10.95
CA GLU A 30 -7.37 -7.80 9.78
C GLU A 30 -6.66 -7.48 8.45
N GLU A 31 -5.46 -6.92 8.52
CA GLU A 31 -4.69 -6.41 7.38
C GLU A 31 -3.22 -6.86 7.49
N ILE A 32 -2.59 -7.16 6.36
CA ILE A 32 -1.18 -7.51 6.29
C ILE A 32 -0.35 -6.23 6.42
N ARG A 33 0.51 -6.16 7.44
CA ARG A 33 1.35 -4.98 7.73
C ARG A 33 2.80 -5.37 7.93
N CYS A 34 3.69 -4.41 7.75
CA CYS A 34 5.10 -4.62 8.02
C CYS A 34 5.33 -4.82 9.53
N PRO A 35 5.96 -5.93 9.97
CA PRO A 35 6.22 -6.17 11.39
C PRO A 35 7.26 -5.22 11.98
N ARG A 36 8.03 -4.50 11.13
CA ARG A 36 9.08 -3.58 11.57
C ARG A 36 8.60 -2.14 11.74
N CYS A 37 7.91 -1.58 10.74
CA CYS A 37 7.46 -0.18 10.76
C CYS A 37 5.94 -0.01 10.91
N GLY A 38 5.16 -1.10 10.87
CA GLY A 38 3.70 -1.04 10.87
C GLY A 38 3.08 -0.54 9.56
N GLY A 39 3.89 -0.27 8.54
CA GLY A 39 3.46 0.23 7.23
C GLY A 39 2.54 -0.74 6.50
N ARG A 40 1.63 -0.18 5.69
CA ARG A 40 0.63 -0.93 4.90
C ARG A 40 1.10 -1.26 3.49
N ASN A 41 2.08 -0.52 2.98
CA ASN A 41 2.65 -0.77 1.66
C ASN A 41 3.59 -1.97 1.71
N VAL A 42 2.99 -3.15 1.57
CA VAL A 42 3.66 -4.45 1.63
C VAL A 42 3.40 -5.21 0.34
N TRP A 43 4.40 -5.92 -0.13
CA TRP A 43 4.35 -6.64 -1.38
C TRP A 43 4.83 -8.08 -1.21
N THR A 44 4.33 -8.98 -2.05
CA THR A 44 4.83 -10.33 -2.21
C THR A 44 4.88 -10.63 -3.72
N PRO A 45 5.90 -11.33 -4.23
CA PRO A 45 5.95 -11.72 -5.64
C PRO A 45 4.76 -12.60 -6.02
N LEU A 46 4.02 -12.17 -7.05
CA LEU A 46 2.82 -12.83 -7.56
C LEU A 46 3.18 -13.93 -8.56
N ARG A 47 2.35 -14.97 -8.65
CA ARG A 47 2.53 -16.08 -9.62
C ARG A 47 3.89 -16.77 -9.48
N THR A 48 4.38 -16.86 -8.25
CA THR A 48 5.60 -17.58 -7.90
C THR A 48 5.26 -18.60 -6.82
N ASN A 49 6.14 -19.59 -6.61
CA ASN A 49 6.00 -20.52 -5.48
C ASN A 49 6.14 -19.83 -4.11
N ASP A 50 6.51 -18.55 -4.09
CA ASP A 50 6.70 -17.74 -2.89
C ASP A 50 5.53 -16.79 -2.59
N GLU A 51 4.46 -16.84 -3.38
CA GLU A 51 3.26 -16.03 -3.19
C GLU A 51 2.63 -16.30 -1.81
N ASN A 52 2.22 -15.24 -1.11
CA ASN A 52 1.76 -15.30 0.28
C ASN A 52 2.77 -15.96 1.26
N TYR A 53 4.07 -15.89 0.96
CA TYR A 53 5.12 -16.42 1.84
C TYR A 53 6.30 -15.48 2.00
N LYS A 54 6.76 -14.83 0.92
CA LYS A 54 7.89 -13.88 0.96
C LYS A 54 7.39 -12.45 0.81
N TRP A 55 7.44 -11.72 1.90
CA TRP A 55 6.93 -10.35 1.97
C TRP A 55 8.06 -9.34 2.04
N ASN A 56 7.86 -8.17 1.44
CA ASN A 56 8.71 -7.00 1.56
C ASN A 56 7.88 -5.74 1.83
N CYS A 57 8.38 -4.89 2.72
CA CYS A 57 7.81 -3.58 2.96
C CYS A 57 8.41 -2.58 1.97
N LEU A 58 7.55 -1.86 1.26
CA LEU A 58 7.92 -0.86 0.26
C LEU A 58 8.33 0.47 0.91
N GLU A 59 7.97 0.69 2.19
CA GLU A 59 8.35 1.89 2.95
C GLU A 59 9.75 1.75 3.58
N CYS A 60 9.99 0.67 4.34
CA CYS A 60 11.24 0.50 5.11
C CYS A 60 12.20 -0.56 4.55
N GLY A 61 11.83 -1.24 3.47
CA GLY A 61 12.64 -2.29 2.84
C GLY A 61 12.76 -3.60 3.63
N HIS A 62 12.12 -3.71 4.80
CA HIS A 62 12.18 -4.94 5.61
C HIS A 62 11.53 -6.11 4.88
N ARG A 63 12.17 -7.28 4.93
CA ARG A 63 11.68 -8.51 4.32
C ARG A 63 11.42 -9.55 5.41
N TRP A 64 10.34 -10.28 5.30
CA TRP A 64 10.00 -11.35 6.23
C TRP A 64 9.32 -12.52 5.53
N ARG A 65 9.20 -13.63 6.25
CA ARG A 65 8.52 -14.84 5.77
C ARG A 65 7.40 -15.19 6.71
N GLU A 66 6.19 -15.18 6.17
CA GLU A 66 4.98 -15.50 6.94
C GLU A 66 3.88 -15.88 5.96
N LYS A 67 3.13 -16.92 6.31
CA LYS A 67 1.95 -17.33 5.56
C LYS A 67 0.72 -16.74 6.21
N TYR A 68 0.03 -15.85 5.51
CA TYR A 68 -1.22 -15.28 5.99
C TYR A 68 -2.41 -16.14 5.59
N LYS A 69 -3.53 -15.97 6.32
CA LYS A 69 -4.80 -16.64 6.01
C LYS A 69 -5.29 -16.21 4.62
N ASP A 70 -5.94 -17.12 3.90
CA ASP A 70 -6.40 -16.88 2.53
C ASP A 70 -7.28 -15.65 2.38
N ARG A 71 -8.10 -15.33 3.39
CA ARG A 71 -8.91 -14.10 3.42
C ARG A 71 -8.04 -12.84 3.39
N MET A 72 -7.07 -12.75 4.29
CA MET A 72 -6.16 -11.59 4.36
C MET A 72 -5.34 -11.45 3.08
N PHE A 73 -4.88 -12.58 2.52
CA PHE A 73 -4.15 -12.57 1.26
C PHE A 73 -5.03 -12.12 0.10
N ARG A 74 -6.28 -12.57 0.03
CA ARG A 74 -7.25 -12.12 -0.99
C ARG A 74 -7.54 -10.64 -0.86
N ASP A 75 -7.81 -10.17 0.35
CA ASP A 75 -8.06 -8.76 0.64
C ASP A 75 -6.84 -7.91 0.20
N TRP A 76 -5.62 -8.36 0.51
CA TRP A 76 -4.39 -7.73 0.01
C TRP A 76 -4.28 -7.76 -1.53
N TYR A 77 -4.57 -8.90 -2.15
CA TYR A 77 -4.48 -9.09 -3.60
C TYR A 77 -5.44 -8.17 -4.35
N ASP A 78 -6.64 -7.95 -3.81
CA ASP A 78 -7.64 -7.06 -4.38
C ASP A 78 -7.18 -5.59 -4.32
N HIS A 79 -6.44 -5.19 -3.29
CA HIS A 79 -5.87 -3.84 -3.15
C HIS A 79 -4.45 -3.69 -3.75
N ARG A 80 -3.90 -4.73 -4.40
CA ARG A 80 -2.50 -4.73 -4.86
C ARG A 80 -2.17 -3.55 -5.79
N ILE A 81 -3.13 -3.12 -6.60
CA ILE A 81 -2.94 -2.02 -7.55
C ILE A 81 -2.82 -0.68 -6.81
N GLU A 82 -3.59 -0.49 -5.74
CA GLU A 82 -3.45 0.68 -4.86
C GLU A 82 -2.09 0.68 -4.14
N ILE A 83 -1.61 -0.49 -3.72
CA ILE A 83 -0.27 -0.63 -3.14
C ILE A 83 0.81 -0.23 -4.15
N VAL A 84 0.67 -0.62 -5.42
CA VAL A 84 1.58 -0.20 -6.50
C VAL A 84 1.52 1.31 -6.72
N ARG A 85 0.32 1.91 -6.74
CA ARG A 85 0.13 3.37 -6.83
C ARG A 85 0.84 4.09 -5.67
N ASP A 86 0.64 3.62 -4.44
CA ASP A 86 1.20 4.25 -3.25
C ASP A 86 2.73 4.10 -3.20
N ALA A 87 3.25 2.98 -3.69
CA ALA A 87 4.69 2.77 -3.88
C ALA A 87 5.32 3.79 -4.83
N VAL A 88 4.61 4.20 -5.89
CA VAL A 88 5.07 5.26 -6.80
C VAL A 88 5.19 6.58 -6.04
N PHE A 89 4.21 6.94 -5.21
CA PHE A 89 4.29 8.17 -4.43
C PHE A 89 5.41 8.14 -3.39
N LEU A 90 5.63 7.01 -2.72
CA LEU A 90 6.79 6.82 -1.84
C LEU A 90 8.11 6.99 -2.60
N TYR A 91 8.19 6.44 -3.82
CA TYR A 91 9.37 6.57 -4.67
C TYR A 91 9.61 8.01 -5.12
N ILE A 92 8.59 8.68 -5.68
CA ILE A 92 8.72 10.07 -6.13
C ILE A 92 9.06 10.98 -4.94
N SER A 93 8.40 10.83 -3.79
CA SER A 93 8.66 11.66 -2.61
C SER A 93 10.10 11.52 -2.10
N SER A 94 10.69 10.32 -2.21
CA SER A 94 12.05 10.05 -1.73
C SER A 94 13.15 10.41 -2.73
N ASN A 95 12.88 10.33 -4.03
CA ASN A 95 13.89 10.56 -5.08
C ASN A 95 13.79 11.95 -5.73
N HIS A 96 12.61 12.58 -5.70
CA HIS A 96 12.33 13.90 -6.28
C HIS A 96 11.70 14.83 -5.24
N PRO A 97 12.51 15.44 -4.34
CA PRO A 97 12.01 16.28 -3.26
C PRO A 97 11.20 17.50 -3.74
N ASP A 98 11.47 17.98 -4.95
CA ASP A 98 10.75 19.06 -5.61
C ASP A 98 9.33 18.66 -6.07
N ALA A 99 9.09 17.37 -6.31
CA ALA A 99 7.76 16.81 -6.50
C ALA A 99 7.08 16.44 -5.17
N GLY A 100 7.86 16.14 -4.14
CA GLY A 100 7.37 15.66 -2.84
C GLY A 100 6.34 16.58 -2.17
N SER A 101 6.46 17.90 -2.34
CA SER A 101 5.48 18.87 -1.79
C SER A 101 4.09 18.80 -2.43
N PHE A 102 3.98 18.19 -3.61
CA PHE A 102 2.71 18.02 -4.32
C PHE A 102 2.06 16.66 -4.06
N ILE A 103 2.76 15.76 -3.38
CA ILE A 103 2.24 14.44 -3.04
C ILE A 103 1.43 14.54 -1.75
N PRO A 104 0.17 14.07 -1.74
CA PRO A 104 -0.68 14.15 -0.55
C PRO A 104 -0.11 13.31 0.59
N HIS A 105 0.00 13.91 1.79
CA HIS A 105 0.51 13.22 2.99
C HIS A 105 -0.38 12.08 3.50
N ASN A 106 -1.65 12.04 3.09
CA ASN A 106 -2.59 10.98 3.42
C ASN A 106 -3.34 10.54 2.16
N ILE A 107 -2.83 9.47 1.54
CA ILE A 107 -3.43 8.87 0.35
C ILE A 107 -4.61 8.01 0.84
N SER A 108 -5.79 8.64 0.98
CA SER A 108 -7.02 7.92 1.27
C SER A 108 -7.58 7.31 -0.01
N SER A 109 -7.76 5.99 -0.06
CA SER A 109 -8.34 5.28 -1.22
C SER A 109 -9.69 5.86 -1.64
N ALA A 110 -10.51 6.34 -0.69
CA ALA A 110 -11.82 6.92 -0.96
C ALA A 110 -11.79 8.26 -1.73
N ALA A 111 -10.65 8.95 -1.76
CA ALA A 111 -10.51 10.20 -2.48
C ALA A 111 -10.19 10.00 -3.97
N TRP A 112 -9.77 8.79 -4.36
CA TRP A 112 -9.40 8.49 -5.73
C TRP A 112 -10.60 8.04 -6.52
N LYS A 113 -10.81 8.71 -7.65
CA LYS A 113 -11.68 8.16 -8.69
C LYS A 113 -10.89 7.10 -9.45
N GLU A 114 -11.36 5.86 -9.40
CA GLU A 114 -10.79 4.75 -10.16
C GLU A 114 -11.60 4.51 -11.45
N LEU A 115 -10.89 4.38 -12.56
CA LEU A 115 -11.43 3.86 -13.82
C LEU A 115 -10.60 2.64 -14.23
N VAL A 116 -11.28 1.55 -14.60
CA VAL A 116 -10.64 0.32 -15.09
C VAL A 116 -10.96 0.15 -16.58
N GLU A 117 -9.92 0.13 -17.40
CA GLU A 117 -10.02 -0.11 -18.84
C GLU A 117 -9.36 -1.44 -19.22
N MET A 118 -10.08 -2.29 -19.94
CA MET A 118 -9.52 -3.50 -20.56
C MET A 118 -8.93 -3.14 -21.92
N ARG A 119 -7.65 -3.48 -22.14
CA ARG A 119 -6.96 -3.29 -23.43
C ARG A 119 -6.34 -4.59 -23.90
N THR A 120 -6.10 -4.73 -25.19
CA THR A 120 -5.37 -5.86 -25.75
C THR A 120 -3.95 -5.87 -25.16
N GLY A 121 -3.66 -6.84 -24.28
CA GLY A 121 -2.35 -7.00 -23.64
C GLY A 121 -2.24 -6.60 -22.16
N GLY A 122 -3.31 -6.08 -21.53
CA GLY A 122 -3.28 -5.76 -20.09
C GLY A 122 -4.53 -5.05 -19.57
N ILE A 123 -4.57 -4.83 -18.25
CA ILE A 123 -5.60 -4.03 -17.58
C ILE A 123 -4.98 -2.69 -17.20
N THR A 124 -5.66 -1.60 -17.55
CA THR A 124 -5.24 -0.25 -17.16
C THR A 124 -6.12 0.26 -16.04
N TYR A 125 -5.51 0.67 -14.95
CA TYR A 125 -6.15 1.31 -13.80
C TYR A 125 -5.76 2.78 -13.79
N ILE A 126 -6.73 3.67 -13.76
CA ILE A 126 -6.52 5.12 -13.77
C ILE A 126 -7.06 5.69 -12.46
N TYR A 127 -6.18 6.32 -11.68
CA TYR A 127 -6.51 6.96 -10.43
C TYR A 127 -6.37 8.48 -10.57
N GLU A 128 -7.44 9.22 -10.28
CA GLU A 128 -7.45 10.68 -10.29
C GLU A 128 -7.80 11.25 -8.92
N ALA A 129 -6.89 12.06 -8.35
CA ALA A 129 -7.11 12.86 -7.15
C ALA A 129 -6.00 13.90 -6.97
N TYR A 130 -6.28 14.98 -6.24
CA TYR A 130 -5.26 15.96 -5.78
C TYR A 130 -4.36 16.52 -6.89
N GLY A 131 -4.88 16.66 -8.12
CA GLY A 131 -4.11 17.11 -9.28
C GLY A 131 -3.28 16.03 -9.97
N TRP A 132 -3.19 14.84 -9.37
CA TRP A 132 -2.51 13.66 -9.91
C TRP A 132 -3.45 12.79 -10.72
N MET A 133 -2.93 12.30 -11.84
CA MET A 133 -3.48 11.19 -12.61
C MET A 133 -2.43 10.09 -12.65
N VAL A 134 -2.72 8.95 -12.03
CA VAL A 134 -1.82 7.79 -11.98
C VAL A 134 -2.40 6.67 -12.83
N ASN A 135 -1.65 6.27 -13.85
CA ASN A 135 -1.98 5.15 -14.71
C ASN A 135 -1.12 3.95 -14.29
N VAL A 136 -1.76 2.82 -14.03
CA VAL A 136 -1.12 1.54 -13.73
C VAL A 136 -1.56 0.53 -14.78
N ILE A 137 -0.62 0.08 -15.63
CA ILE A 137 -0.89 -0.92 -16.66
C ILE A 137 -0.30 -2.24 -16.19
N GLU A 138 -1.16 -3.19 -15.85
CA GLU A 138 -0.77 -4.55 -15.44
C GLU A 138 -0.55 -5.44 -16.67
N PHE A 139 0.69 -5.92 -16.84
CA PHE A 139 1.01 -6.96 -17.82
C PHE A 139 1.02 -8.31 -17.14
N THR A 140 0.26 -9.25 -17.71
CA THR A 140 0.07 -10.58 -17.13
C THR A 140 0.89 -11.68 -17.82
N THR A 141 1.63 -11.39 -18.88
CA THR A 141 2.49 -12.37 -19.56
C THR A 141 3.75 -11.71 -20.13
N PRO A 142 4.94 -12.36 -20.08
CA PRO A 142 5.27 -13.61 -19.39
C PRO A 142 5.62 -13.45 -17.89
N GLU A 143 5.97 -12.25 -17.43
CA GLU A 143 6.27 -11.93 -16.03
C GLU A 143 5.35 -10.79 -15.55
N VAL A 144 4.93 -10.86 -14.27
CA VAL A 144 4.11 -9.79 -13.68
C VAL A 144 4.94 -8.51 -13.58
N ARG A 145 4.51 -7.47 -14.28
CA ARG A 145 5.08 -6.13 -14.18
C ARG A 145 4.01 -5.09 -14.42
N TYR A 146 4.27 -3.90 -13.90
CA TYR A 146 3.38 -2.76 -14.04
C TYR A 146 4.12 -1.63 -14.72
N LEU A 147 3.57 -1.10 -15.81
CA LEU A 147 4.01 0.19 -16.36
C LEU A 147 3.20 1.30 -15.70
N LEU A 148 3.89 2.37 -15.32
CA LEU A 148 3.36 3.39 -14.46
C LEU A 148 3.60 4.77 -15.07
N THR A 149 2.57 5.61 -15.01
CA THR A 149 2.70 7.05 -15.28
C THR A 149 2.01 7.80 -14.15
N ALA A 150 2.71 8.74 -13.53
CA ALA A 150 2.12 9.70 -12.59
C ALA A 150 2.27 11.11 -13.17
N ASP A 151 1.14 11.71 -13.55
CA ASP A 151 1.07 13.05 -14.11
C ASP A 151 0.35 13.98 -13.12
N PHE A 152 1.09 14.93 -12.55
CA PHE A 152 0.55 16.03 -11.77
C PHE A 152 0.36 17.26 -12.64
N SER A 153 -0.76 17.96 -12.46
CA SER A 153 -0.97 19.29 -13.01
C SER A 153 -1.81 20.11 -12.05
N ILE A 154 -1.34 21.33 -11.76
CA ILE A 154 -2.08 22.27 -10.92
C ILE A 154 -3.43 22.65 -11.52
N THR A 155 -3.55 22.59 -12.86
CA THR A 155 -4.79 22.91 -13.58
C THR A 155 -5.94 21.94 -13.31
N ARG A 156 -5.64 20.74 -12.75
CA ARG A 156 -6.66 19.75 -12.35
C ARG A 156 -7.22 20.03 -10.95
N ILE A 157 -6.63 20.97 -10.21
CA ILE A 157 -7.09 21.36 -8.88
C ILE A 157 -8.03 22.56 -9.04
N SER A 158 -9.30 22.36 -8.67
CA SER A 158 -10.30 23.43 -8.72
C SER A 158 -9.90 24.59 -7.81
N ASN A 159 -10.10 25.83 -8.29
CA ASN A 159 -9.88 27.08 -7.56
C ASN A 159 -8.41 27.38 -7.15
N GLN A 160 -7.41 26.72 -7.74
CA GLN A 160 -6.03 27.15 -7.56
C GLN A 160 -5.62 28.25 -8.55
N ILE A 161 -5.07 29.33 -7.99
CA ILE A 161 -4.44 30.43 -8.72
C ILE A 161 -2.97 30.43 -8.27
N GLY A 162 -2.03 30.21 -9.20
CA GLY A 162 -0.61 30.08 -8.87
C GLY A 162 0.28 29.79 -10.09
N ILE A 163 1.56 29.51 -9.82
CA ILE A 163 2.53 29.09 -10.83
C ILE A 163 2.12 27.74 -11.40
N MET A 164 2.23 27.57 -12.72
CA MET A 164 1.77 26.39 -13.42
C MET A 164 2.76 25.24 -13.27
N HIS A 165 2.55 24.40 -12.26
CA HIS A 165 3.36 23.20 -12.10
C HIS A 165 2.79 22.02 -12.89
N ARG A 166 3.67 21.35 -13.64
CA ARG A 166 3.39 20.04 -14.22
C ARG A 166 4.53 19.08 -13.91
N ILE A 167 4.20 17.93 -13.34
CA ILE A 167 5.15 16.86 -13.07
C ILE A 167 4.72 15.63 -13.86
N ILE A 168 5.64 15.02 -14.59
CA ILE A 168 5.40 13.76 -15.29
C ILE A 168 6.49 12.79 -14.86
N TRP A 169 6.07 11.69 -14.25
CA TRP A 169 6.93 10.59 -13.88
C TRP A 169 6.47 9.33 -14.63
N GLU A 170 7.41 8.57 -15.19
CA GLU A 170 7.17 7.29 -15.84
C GLU A 170 8.16 6.24 -15.34
N GLY A 171 7.68 5.03 -15.12
CA GLY A 171 8.52 3.94 -14.63
C GLY A 171 7.86 2.57 -14.67
N GLU A 172 8.56 1.59 -14.12
CA GLU A 172 8.12 0.21 -14.01
C GLU A 172 8.14 -0.25 -12.56
N PHE A 173 7.15 -1.03 -12.15
CA PHE A 173 7.15 -1.78 -10.91
C PHE A 173 7.27 -3.27 -11.23
N LEU A 174 8.37 -3.87 -10.81
CA LEU A 174 8.68 -5.27 -11.05
C LEU A 174 8.03 -6.15 -9.98
N ASN A 175 7.77 -7.42 -10.30
CA ASN A 175 7.24 -8.40 -9.35
C ASN A 175 8.07 -8.57 -8.06
N SER A 176 9.35 -8.18 -8.09
CA SER A 176 10.22 -8.15 -6.92
C SER A 176 9.91 -7.04 -5.91
N GLY A 177 8.97 -6.13 -6.23
CA GLY A 177 8.68 -4.92 -5.46
C GLY A 177 9.66 -3.77 -5.73
N LYS A 178 10.48 -3.87 -6.78
CA LYS A 178 11.45 -2.84 -7.18
C LYS A 178 10.83 -1.89 -8.20
N ILE A 179 11.04 -0.60 -8.00
CA ILE A 179 10.70 0.45 -8.98
C ILE A 179 11.93 0.78 -9.83
N ILE A 180 11.70 0.93 -11.13
CA ILE A 180 12.67 1.45 -12.10
C ILE A 180 12.07 2.73 -12.69
N GLU A 181 12.73 3.86 -12.48
CA GLU A 181 12.36 5.11 -13.14
C GLU A 181 12.89 5.12 -14.58
N ASN A 182 12.02 5.46 -15.51
CA ASN A 182 12.35 5.63 -16.92
C ASN A 182 12.47 7.11 -17.30
N LYS A 183 11.65 7.97 -16.68
CA LYS A 183 11.60 9.39 -17.00
C LYS A 183 11.00 10.21 -15.86
N TYR A 184 11.56 11.38 -15.66
CA TYR A 184 11.03 12.42 -14.78
C TYR A 184 11.13 13.78 -15.46
N ILE A 185 10.04 14.55 -15.43
CA ILE A 185 9.96 15.93 -15.91
C ILE A 185 9.22 16.76 -14.88
N HIS A 186 9.78 17.92 -14.54
CA HIS A 186 9.11 18.98 -13.80
C HIS A 186 9.18 20.26 -14.62
N ALA A 187 8.02 20.80 -14.99
CA ALA A 187 7.87 22.08 -15.70
C ALA A 187 7.12 23.09 -14.83
N PHE A 188 7.47 24.37 -15.00
CA PHE A 188 6.97 25.54 -14.26
C PHE A 188 6.36 26.56 -15.22
#